data_AF-A0A3D0RRQ3-F1
#
_entry.id   AF-A0A3D0RRQ3-F1
#
_cell.length_a   1.000
_cell.length_b   1.000
_cell.length_c   1.000
_cell.angle_alpha   90.00
_cell.angle_beta   90.00
_cell.angle_gamma   90.00
#
_symmetry.space_group_name_H-M   'P 1'
#
loop_
_entity.id
_entity.type
_entity.pdbx_description
1 polymer ?
#
loop_
_entity_poly.entity_id
_entity_poly.type
_entity_poly.pdbx_seq_one_letter_code
_entity_poly.pdbx_strand_id
1 'polypeptide(L)'
;MLTRLSTYFYQRPKLVLWLFLAPPMLYMVVVYLGSLFALLINSFYYIDDFTGLIVREFTLQTYAQIFTPANREIFTRTATMAFFVTIASAIISFPLAYYIAKYASRRLKTWLLIGVTIPLWSSYLVRV
;
A
#
# COMPACT_ATOMS: atom_id res chain seq x y z
N MET A 1 40.03 -21.57 -1.68
CA MET A 1 39.65 -20.14 -1.74
C MET A 1 38.21 -19.91 -1.27
N LEU A 2 37.23 -20.69 -1.75
CA LEU A 2 35.82 -20.64 -1.35
C LEU A 2 35.59 -20.86 0.17
N THR A 3 36.37 -21.71 0.82
CA THR A 3 36.27 -22.00 2.26
C THR A 3 36.65 -20.85 3.17
N ARG A 4 37.50 -19.90 2.72
CA ARG A 4 37.88 -18.71 3.50
C ARG A 4 36.82 -17.61 3.42
N LEU A 5 36.16 -17.48 2.26
CA LEU A 5 35.04 -16.55 2.08
C LEU A 5 33.85 -16.97 2.94
N SER A 6 33.54 -18.27 3.01
CA SER A 6 32.45 -18.77 3.85
C SER A 6 32.72 -18.58 5.34
N THR A 7 33.95 -18.80 5.84
CA THR A 7 34.30 -18.54 7.25
C THR A 7 34.23 -17.04 7.59
N TYR A 8 34.62 -16.17 6.66
CA TYR A 8 34.57 -14.71 6.86
C TYR A 8 33.13 -14.18 6.95
N PHE A 9 32.22 -14.68 6.12
CA PHE A 9 30.79 -14.35 6.21
C PHE A 9 30.13 -14.94 7.46
N TYR A 10 30.55 -16.13 7.93
CA TYR A 10 30.03 -16.75 9.16
C TYR A 10 30.46 -16.01 10.43
N GLN A 11 31.67 -15.44 10.45
CA GLN A 11 32.17 -14.64 11.57
C GLN A 11 31.55 -13.24 11.66
N ARG A 12 30.90 -12.75 10.59
CA ARG A 12 30.28 -11.42 10.53
C ARG A 12 28.83 -11.50 10.04
N PRO A 13 27.90 -12.01 10.86
CA PRO A 13 26.48 -12.18 10.48
C PRO A 13 25.83 -10.86 10.03
N LYS A 14 26.27 -9.71 10.56
CA LYS A 14 25.80 -8.39 10.13
C LYS A 14 26.15 -8.07 8.67
N LEU A 15 27.30 -8.50 8.15
CA LEU A 15 27.69 -8.24 6.76
C LEU A 15 26.85 -9.06 5.77
N VAL A 16 26.56 -10.33 6.11
CA VAL A 16 25.63 -11.16 5.32
C VAL A 16 24.25 -10.52 5.31
N LEU A 17 23.75 -10.08 6.47
CA LEU A 17 22.46 -9.41 6.60
C LEU A 17 22.39 -8.14 5.74
N TRP A 18 23.40 -7.27 5.83
CA TRP A 18 23.46 -6.06 5.00
C TRP A 18 23.57 -6.39 3.52
N LEU A 19 24.31 -7.42 3.11
CA LEU A 19 24.44 -7.79 1.71
C LEU A 19 23.11 -8.24 1.08
N PHE A 20 22.29 -8.99 1.83
CA PHE A 20 20.98 -9.44 1.36
C PHE A 20 19.89 -8.37 1.50
N LEU A 21 19.97 -7.52 2.54
CA LEU A 21 18.93 -6.54 2.85
C LEU A 21 19.19 -5.17 2.21
N ALA A 22 20.44 -4.82 1.89
CA ALA A 22 20.76 -3.53 1.29
C ALA A 22 20.12 -3.32 -0.09
N PRO A 23 20.12 -4.28 -1.05
CA PRO A 23 19.48 -4.06 -2.34
C PRO A 23 17.97 -3.73 -2.24
N PRO A 24 17.13 -4.49 -1.51
CA PRO A 24 15.71 -4.15 -1.38
C PRO A 24 15.49 -2.88 -0.56
N MET A 25 16.29 -2.60 0.47
CA MET A 25 16.17 -1.33 1.20
C MET A 25 16.57 -0.13 0.34
N LEU A 26 17.65 -0.23 -0.41
CA LEU A 26 18.10 0.83 -1.31
C LEU A 26 17.03 1.11 -2.36
N TYR A 27 16.39 0.08 -2.91
CA TYR A 27 15.28 0.25 -3.83
C TYR A 27 14.09 0.98 -3.19
N MET A 28 13.64 0.55 -2.00
CA MET A 28 12.54 1.20 -1.28
C MET A 28 12.87 2.67 -0.93
N VAL A 29 14.11 2.97 -0.55
CA VAL A 29 14.50 4.33 -0.19
C VAL A 29 14.68 5.21 -1.42
N VAL A 30 15.41 4.74 -2.43
CA VAL A 30 15.75 5.59 -3.59
C VAL A 30 14.56 5.71 -4.55
N VAL A 31 13.93 4.59 -4.90
CA VAL A 31 12.87 4.59 -5.91
C VAL A 31 11.54 4.99 -5.29
N TYR A 32 11.11 4.31 -4.23
CA TYR A 32 9.80 4.57 -3.65
C TYR A 32 9.74 5.89 -2.88
N LEU A 33 10.61 6.11 -1.88
CA LEU A 33 10.62 7.40 -1.18
C LEU A 33 11.03 8.54 -2.12
N GLY A 34 12.02 8.34 -3.00
CA GLY A 34 12.40 9.35 -4.00
C GLY A 34 11.21 9.75 -4.90
N SER A 35 10.41 8.80 -5.37
CA SER A 35 9.19 9.09 -6.13
C SER A 35 8.14 9.83 -5.31
N LEU A 36 7.98 9.50 -4.02
CA LEU A 36 7.06 10.21 -3.13
C LEU A 36 7.51 11.65 -2.87
N PHE A 37 8.82 11.87 -2.67
CA PHE A 37 9.37 13.22 -2.54
C PHE A 37 9.22 14.03 -3.82
N ALA A 38 9.48 13.40 -4.98
CA ALA A 38 9.24 14.05 -6.27
C ALA A 38 7.77 14.43 -6.43
N LEU A 39 6.83 13.53 -6.09
CA LEU A 39 5.40 13.81 -6.12
C LEU A 39 5.03 14.96 -5.18
N LEU A 40 5.59 14.97 -3.97
CA LEU A 40 5.36 16.01 -2.97
C LEU A 40 5.87 17.38 -3.45
N ILE A 41 7.07 17.44 -4.02
CA ILE A 41 7.61 18.67 -4.63
C ILE A 41 6.71 19.12 -5.79
N ASN A 42 6.29 18.19 -6.65
CA ASN A 42 5.36 18.51 -7.74
C ASN A 42 3.99 18.99 -7.26
N SER A 43 3.53 18.55 -6.08
CA SER A 43 2.27 19.01 -5.49
C SER A 43 2.29 20.50 -5.09
N PHE A 44 3.47 21.12 -4.95
CA PHE A 44 3.60 22.56 -4.72
C PHE A 44 3.64 23.40 -6.00
N TYR A 45 3.75 22.75 -7.16
CA TYR A 45 3.64 23.41 -8.46
C TYR A 45 2.16 23.46 -8.87
N TYR A 46 1.77 24.56 -9.51
CA TYR A 46 0.43 24.74 -10.07
C TYR A 46 0.46 24.43 -11.57
N ILE A 47 -0.67 23.94 -12.06
CA ILE A 47 -0.88 23.66 -13.48
C ILE A 47 -1.72 24.79 -14.04
N ASP A 48 -1.17 25.54 -14.99
CA ASP A 48 -1.92 26.59 -15.67
C ASP A 48 -3.07 25.96 -16.47
N ASP A 49 -4.31 26.30 -16.08
CA ASP A 49 -5.55 25.72 -16.63
C ASP A 49 -5.71 25.99 -18.14
N PHE A 50 -5.00 27.00 -18.70
CA PHE A 50 -5.05 27.32 -20.13
C PHE A 50 -3.98 26.60 -20.96
N THR A 51 -2.77 26.43 -20.42
CA THR A 51 -1.64 25.85 -21.18
C THR A 51 -1.36 24.39 -20.83
N GLY A 52 -1.87 23.90 -19.70
CA GLY A 52 -1.60 22.56 -19.18
C GLY A 52 -0.14 22.33 -18.79
N LEU A 53 0.68 23.39 -18.76
CA LEU A 53 2.09 23.33 -18.42
C LEU A 53 2.28 23.44 -16.91
N ILE A 54 3.24 22.68 -16.39
CA ILE A 54 3.63 22.74 -14.98
C ILE A 54 4.46 24.01 -14.79
N VAL A 55 3.86 25.01 -14.15
CA VAL A 55 4.56 26.23 -13.77
C VAL A 55 5.27 25.97 -12.45
N ARG A 56 6.61 25.99 -12.47
CA ARG A 56 7.46 25.68 -11.31
C ARG A 56 7.58 26.86 -10.34
N GLU A 57 6.44 27.42 -9.96
CA GLU A 57 6.33 28.41 -8.90
C GLU A 57 5.80 27.73 -7.65
N PHE A 58 6.44 27.97 -6.51
CA PHE A 58 5.98 27.45 -5.22
C PHE A 58 4.68 28.15 -4.85
N THR A 59 3.55 27.44 -4.99
CA THR A 59 2.24 27.97 -4.65
C THR A 59 1.42 26.97 -3.84
N LEU A 60 0.45 27.48 -3.07
CA LEU A 60 -0.54 26.65 -2.37
C LEU A 60 -1.88 26.60 -3.12
N GLN A 61 -1.91 27.07 -4.37
CA GLN A 61 -3.13 27.16 -5.18
C GLN A 61 -3.70 25.77 -5.49
N THR A 62 -2.84 24.78 -5.77
CA THR A 62 -3.23 23.37 -5.97
C THR A 62 -3.94 22.79 -4.75
N TYR A 63 -3.54 23.18 -3.53
CA TYR A 63 -4.24 22.76 -2.31
C TYR A 63 -5.59 23.47 -2.13
N ALA A 64 -5.69 24.73 -2.55
CA ALA A 64 -6.96 25.47 -2.53
C ALA A 64 -8.01 24.82 -3.45
N GLN A 65 -7.58 24.18 -4.55
CA GLN A 65 -8.47 23.47 -5.46
C GLN A 65 -9.21 22.30 -4.79
N ILE A 66 -8.70 21.73 -3.69
CA ILE A 66 -9.38 20.66 -2.94
C ILE A 66 -10.72 21.16 -2.37
N PHE A 67 -10.83 22.46 -2.09
CA PHE A 67 -12.06 23.08 -1.58
C PHE A 67 -13.08 23.41 -2.68
N THR A 68 -12.75 23.18 -3.95
CA THR A 68 -13.73 23.33 -5.04
C THR A 68 -14.88 22.32 -4.86
N PRO A 69 -16.12 22.67 -5.22
CA PRO A 69 -17.29 21.81 -5.00
C PRO A 69 -17.13 20.39 -5.55
N ALA A 70 -16.56 20.26 -6.75
CA ALA A 70 -16.33 18.97 -7.40
C ALA A 70 -15.34 18.09 -6.61
N ASN A 71 -14.18 18.64 -6.22
CA ASN A 71 -13.17 17.89 -5.47
C ASN A 71 -13.64 17.54 -4.06
N ARG A 72 -14.37 18.45 -3.41
CA ARG A 72 -14.96 18.21 -2.09
C ARG A 72 -15.99 17.09 -2.14
N GLU A 73 -16.85 17.04 -3.15
CA GLU A 73 -17.83 15.94 -3.28
C GLU A 73 -17.15 14.59 -3.45
N ILE A 74 -16.12 14.50 -4.30
CA ILE A 74 -15.35 13.26 -4.49
C ILE A 74 -14.69 12.84 -3.18
N PHE A 75 -14.07 13.78 -2.46
CA PHE A 75 -13.44 13.51 -1.18
C PHE A 75 -14.42 12.97 -0.15
N THR A 76 -15.59 13.61 0.02
CA THR A 76 -16.58 13.16 1.01
C THR A 76 -17.19 11.82 0.64
N ARG A 77 -17.47 11.56 -0.63
CA ARG A 77 -18.02 10.27 -1.08
C ARG A 77 -17.03 9.13 -0.89
N THR A 78 -15.76 9.34 -1.22
CA THR A 78 -14.72 8.32 -1.04
C THR A 78 -14.39 8.09 0.43
N ALA A 79 -14.33 9.15 1.25
CA ALA A 79 -14.11 9.04 2.69
C ALA A 79 -15.26 8.32 3.40
N THR A 80 -16.52 8.67 3.10
CA THR A 80 -17.68 8.00 3.68
C THR A 80 -17.78 6.55 3.23
N MET A 81 -17.55 6.25 1.95
CA MET A 81 -17.49 4.88 1.45
C MET A 81 -16.41 4.07 2.17
N ALA A 82 -15.19 4.58 2.27
CA ALA A 82 -14.10 3.90 2.97
C ALA A 82 -14.43 3.64 4.45
N PHE A 83 -15.03 4.61 5.13
CA PHE A 83 -15.45 4.49 6.53
C PHE A 83 -16.49 3.38 6.71
N PHE A 84 -17.58 3.41 5.94
CA PHE A 84 -18.64 2.40 6.03
C PHE A 84 -18.15 1.01 5.62
N VAL A 85 -17.34 0.91 4.56
CA VAL A 85 -16.74 -0.37 4.13
C VAL A 85 -15.83 -0.93 5.21
N THR A 86 -15.01 -0.10 5.86
CA THR A 86 -14.14 -0.54 6.95
C THR A 86 -14.95 -1.10 8.11
N ILE A 87 -15.99 -0.38 8.56
CA ILE A 87 -16.86 -0.83 9.66
C ILE A 87 -17.60 -2.10 9.29
N ALA A 88 -18.24 -2.14 8.12
CA ALA A 88 -18.97 -3.32 7.65
C ALA A 88 -18.04 -4.54 7.54
N SER A 89 -16.84 -4.34 7.00
CA SER A 89 -15.84 -5.41 6.90
C SER A 89 -15.40 -5.91 8.27
N ALA A 90 -15.20 -5.04 9.26
CA ALA A 90 -14.86 -5.41 10.62
C ALA A 90 -16.00 -6.18 11.30
N ILE A 91 -17.24 -5.69 11.19
CA ILE A 91 -18.44 -6.32 11.76
C ILE A 91 -18.68 -7.72 11.18
N ILE A 92 -18.42 -7.94 9.89
CA ILE A 92 -18.64 -9.24 9.24
C ILE A 92 -17.45 -10.17 9.45
N SER A 93 -16.23 -9.66 9.27
CA SER A 93 -15.02 -10.49 9.30
C SER A 93 -14.66 -10.94 10.71
N PHE A 94 -14.92 -10.13 11.73
CA PHE A 94 -14.53 -10.45 13.10
C PHE A 94 -15.30 -11.66 13.69
N PRO A 95 -16.65 -11.74 13.60
CA PRO A 95 -17.38 -12.93 14.02
C PRO A 95 -16.99 -14.18 13.23
N LEU A 96 -16.78 -14.04 11.92
CA LEU A 96 -16.35 -15.14 11.07
C LEU A 96 -14.97 -15.67 11.50
N ALA A 97 -14.00 -14.78 11.71
CA ALA A 97 -12.67 -15.14 12.17
C ALA A 97 -12.71 -15.79 13.56
N TYR A 98 -13.52 -15.25 14.48
CA TYR A 98 -13.71 -15.82 15.82
C TYR A 98 -14.30 -17.23 15.77
N TYR A 99 -15.30 -17.46 14.92
CA TYR A 99 -15.89 -18.78 14.71
C TYR A 99 -14.88 -19.79 14.16
N ILE A 100 -14.12 -19.40 13.12
CA ILE A 100 -13.06 -20.22 12.52
C ILE A 100 -11.96 -20.56 13.54
N ALA A 101 -11.62 -19.61 14.41
CA ALA A 101 -10.54 -19.77 15.40
C ALA A 101 -10.95 -20.68 16.57
N LYS A 102 -12.16 -20.50 17.12
CA LYS A 102 -12.56 -21.09 18.40
C LYS A 102 -13.50 -22.30 18.29
N TYR A 103 -14.34 -22.38 17.25
CA TYR A 103 -15.42 -23.38 17.18
C TYR A 103 -15.36 -24.31 15.96
N ALA A 104 -14.65 -23.95 14.90
CA ALA A 104 -14.63 -24.75 13.68
C ALA A 104 -13.84 -26.06 13.85
N SER A 105 -14.44 -27.19 13.43
CA SER A 105 -13.76 -28.48 13.33
C SER A 105 -12.66 -28.45 12.25
N ARG A 106 -11.68 -29.36 12.33
CA ARG A 106 -10.50 -29.36 11.44
C ARG A 106 -10.85 -29.34 9.94
N ARG A 107 -11.93 -30.02 9.53
CA ARG A 107 -12.41 -30.03 8.13
C ARG A 107 -13.14 -28.73 7.77
N LEU A 108 -14.03 -28.24 8.64
CA LEU A 108 -14.80 -27.02 8.40
C LEU A 108 -13.90 -25.77 8.34
N LYS A 109 -12.88 -25.72 9.20
CA LYS A 109 -11.85 -24.66 9.19
C LYS A 109 -11.15 -24.56 7.83
N THR A 110 -10.76 -25.69 7.25
CA THR A 110 -10.12 -25.72 5.92
C THR A 110 -11.05 -25.19 4.84
N TRP A 111 -12.31 -25.64 4.82
CA TRP A 111 -13.28 -25.18 3.82
C TRP A 111 -13.61 -23.69 3.94
N LEU A 112 -13.79 -23.18 5.16
CA LEU A 112 -14.04 -21.75 5.41
C LEU A 112 -12.85 -20.88 4.98
N LEU A 113 -11.62 -21.30 5.29
CA LEU A 113 -10.42 -20.57 4.86
C LEU A 113 -10.26 -20.57 3.34
N ILE A 114 -10.51 -21.71 2.68
CA ILE A 114 -10.49 -21.81 1.23
C ILE A 114 -11.54 -20.87 0.62
N GLY A 115 -12.78 -20.89 1.13
CA GLY A 115 -13.86 -20.02 0.63
C GLY A 115 -13.55 -18.52 0.75
N VAL A 116 -12.90 -18.10 1.83
CA VAL A 116 -12.49 -16.70 2.04
C VAL A 116 -11.30 -16.32 1.15
N THR A 117 -10.35 -17.23 0.93
CA THR A 117 -9.12 -16.92 0.20
C THR A 117 -9.27 -17.04 -1.31
N ILE A 118 -9.99 -18.04 -1.84
CA ILE A 118 -10.25 -18.22 -3.28
C ILE A 118 -10.56 -16.92 -4.02
N PRO A 119 -11.53 -16.08 -3.56
CA PRO A 119 -11.85 -14.87 -4.30
C PRO A 119 -10.63 -13.97 -4.44
N LEU A 120 -9.74 -13.84 -3.44
CA LEU A 120 -8.55 -12.98 -3.51
C LEU A 120 -7.62 -13.30 -4.69
N TRP A 121 -7.65 -14.53 -5.21
CA TRP A 121 -6.85 -14.96 -6.37
C TRP A 121 -7.53 -14.65 -7.72
N SER A 122 -8.82 -14.29 -7.71
CA SER A 122 -9.55 -13.89 -8.91
C SER A 122 -9.26 -12.43 -9.24
N SER A 123 -8.66 -12.20 -10.40
CA SER A 123 -8.29 -10.87 -10.90
C SER A 123 -9.52 -9.97 -11.07
N TYR A 124 -9.34 -8.69 -10.74
CA TYR A 124 -10.40 -7.66 -10.74
C TYR A 124 -11.16 -7.55 -12.08
N LEU A 125 -10.50 -7.84 -13.21
CA LEU A 125 -11.11 -7.82 -14.55
C LEU A 125 -12.28 -8.80 -14.75
N VAL A 126 -12.35 -9.87 -13.96
CA VAL A 126 -13.43 -10.89 -14.04
C VAL A 126 -14.59 -10.54 -13.10
N ARG A 127 -14.45 -9.49 -12.26
CA ARG A 127 -15.41 -9.11 -11.22
C ARG A 127 -16.37 -7.97 -11.61
N VAL A 128 -16.37 -7.54 -12.88
CA VAL A 128 -17.28 -6.51 -13.40
C VAL A 128 -18.25 -7.12 -14.39
#